data_AF-K1YRM3-F1
#
_entry.id   AF-K1YRM3-F1
#
_cell.length_a   1.000
_cell.length_b   1.000
_cell.length_c   1.000
_cell.angle_alpha   90.00
_cell.angle_beta   90.00
_cell.angle_gamma   90.00
#
_symmetry.space_group_name_H-M   'P 1'
#
loop_
_entity.id
_entity.type
_entity.pdbx_description
1 polymer ?
#
loop_
_entity_poly.entity_id
_entity_poly.type
_entity_poly.pdbx_seq_one_letter_code
_entity_poly.pdbx_strand_id
1 'polypeptide(L)'
;MKIRGLAQIAGIFLLGISLLSTGGCGYKNAPVPPDSVVPQAIDDLRYTISDKGMQLSWSFPVKTIRGSRLEEVSSFELYRAEIPLEDYCGTCPIPFAEPIAVDGGSSYDGEARRRATYDSSLLRAGHKYFFKVRSRT
;
A
#
# COMPACT_ATOMS: atom_id res chain seq x y z
N MET A 1 16.30 51.65 -55.51
CA MET A 1 16.68 50.23 -55.36
C MET A 1 17.48 49.87 -54.09
N LYS A 2 18.03 50.83 -53.30
CA LYS A 2 18.82 50.55 -52.09
C LYS A 2 18.01 50.32 -50.79
N ILE A 3 16.79 50.83 -50.69
CA ILE A 3 15.99 50.85 -49.44
C ILE A 3 15.33 49.50 -49.13
N ARG A 4 14.94 48.73 -50.17
CA ARG A 4 14.32 47.39 -50.00
C ARG A 4 15.28 46.36 -49.38
N GLY A 5 16.57 46.43 -49.71
CA GLY A 5 17.59 45.54 -49.14
C GLY A 5 17.81 45.77 -47.64
N LEU A 6 17.80 47.02 -47.20
CA LEU A 6 18.02 47.37 -45.77
C LEU A 6 16.87 46.89 -44.87
N ALA A 7 15.63 47.05 -45.34
CA ALA A 7 14.44 46.60 -44.62
C ALA A 7 14.34 45.06 -44.54
N GLN A 8 14.73 44.34 -45.61
CA GLN A 8 14.82 42.88 -45.59
C GLN A 8 15.89 42.36 -44.62
N ILE A 9 17.05 43.01 -44.57
CA ILE A 9 18.13 42.61 -43.65
C ILE A 9 17.71 42.85 -42.19
N ALA A 10 17.09 43.99 -41.88
CA ALA A 10 16.59 44.29 -40.54
C ALA A 10 15.49 43.31 -40.10
N GLY A 11 14.59 42.94 -41.02
CA GLY A 11 13.53 41.96 -40.76
C GLY A 11 14.08 40.57 -40.45
N ILE A 12 15.08 40.09 -41.20
CA ILE A 12 15.74 38.80 -40.97
C ILE A 12 16.46 38.79 -39.61
N PHE A 13 17.11 39.90 -39.25
CA PHE A 13 17.82 40.02 -37.97
C PHE A 13 16.86 39.98 -36.78
N LEU A 14 15.72 40.68 -36.87
CA LEU A 14 14.67 40.67 -35.85
C LEU A 14 14.02 39.28 -35.70
N LEU A 15 13.77 38.58 -36.81
CA LEU A 15 13.20 37.23 -36.79
C LEU A 15 14.19 36.21 -36.19
N GLY A 16 15.48 36.34 -36.49
CA GLY A 16 16.53 35.50 -35.92
C GLY A 16 16.67 35.65 -34.41
N ILE A 17 16.64 36.89 -33.90
CA ILE A 17 16.68 37.18 -32.45
C ILE A 17 15.43 36.64 -31.74
N SER A 18 14.26 36.77 -32.36
CA SER A 18 13.01 36.24 -31.78
C SER A 18 13.01 34.71 -31.66
N LEU A 19 13.57 33.99 -32.63
CA LEU A 19 13.67 32.52 -32.58
C LEU A 19 14.68 32.03 -31.52
N LEU A 20 15.77 32.76 -31.33
CA LEU A 20 16.79 32.45 -30.31
C LEU A 20 16.26 32.67 -28.89
N SER A 21 15.28 33.56 -28.72
CA SER A 21 14.67 33.90 -27.43
C SER A 21 13.63 32.88 -26.95
N THR A 22 13.20 31.94 -27.80
CA THR A 22 12.17 30.92 -27.45
C THR A 22 12.74 29.58 -26.97
N GLY A 23 14.05 29.48 -26.72
CA GLY A 23 14.66 28.29 -26.10
C GLY A 23 14.29 28.19 -24.62
N GLY A 24 13.30 27.37 -24.26
CA GLY A 24 12.88 27.18 -22.87
C GLY A 24 13.91 26.42 -22.02
N CYS A 25 14.11 26.83 -20.75
CA CYS A 25 14.97 26.18 -19.75
C CYS A 25 14.38 24.86 -19.17
N GLY A 26 13.79 24.01 -20.00
CA GLY A 26 13.17 22.77 -19.56
C GLY A 26 14.20 21.72 -19.16
N TYR A 27 14.67 21.75 -17.90
CA TYR A 27 15.53 20.70 -17.35
C TYR A 27 14.66 19.52 -16.90
N LYS A 28 14.71 18.41 -17.64
CA LYS A 28 14.08 17.14 -17.24
C LYS A 28 14.90 16.53 -16.10
N ASN A 29 14.41 16.63 -14.88
CA ASN A 29 14.98 15.95 -13.71
C ASN A 29 14.24 14.63 -13.44
N ALA A 30 14.85 13.77 -12.62
CA ALA A 30 14.23 12.53 -12.19
C ALA A 30 12.96 12.81 -11.36
N PRO A 31 11.88 12.02 -11.53
CA PRO A 31 10.70 12.13 -10.68
C PRO A 31 11.07 11.80 -9.23
N VAL A 32 10.43 12.49 -8.29
CA VAL A 32 10.57 12.18 -6.86
C VAL A 32 9.84 10.86 -6.59
N PRO A 33 10.48 9.88 -5.92
CA PRO A 33 9.81 8.63 -5.60
C PRO A 33 8.61 8.90 -4.67
N PRO A 34 7.51 8.16 -4.83
CA PRO A 34 6.37 8.28 -3.92
C PRO A 34 6.78 7.87 -2.50
N ASP A 35 6.29 8.62 -1.52
CA ASP A 35 6.52 8.28 -0.11
C ASP A 35 5.89 6.93 0.21
N SER A 36 6.68 6.04 0.83
CA SER A 36 6.16 4.74 1.29
C SER A 36 5.29 4.95 2.53
N VAL A 37 3.98 4.89 2.36
CA VAL A 37 3.04 4.78 3.47
C VAL A 37 3.13 3.34 3.98
N VAL A 38 3.56 3.15 5.23
CA VAL A 38 3.66 1.83 5.84
C VAL A 38 2.85 1.86 7.14
N PRO A 39 1.74 1.13 7.24
CA PRO A 39 0.93 1.09 8.46
C PRO A 39 1.71 0.53 9.65
N GLN A 40 1.34 0.93 10.86
CA GLN A 40 1.81 0.26 12.07
C GLN A 40 1.37 -1.21 12.09
N ALA A 41 2.14 -2.04 12.79
CA ALA A 41 1.82 -3.44 13.00
C ALA A 41 0.50 -3.60 13.77
N ILE A 42 -0.23 -4.65 13.43
CA ILE A 42 -1.43 -5.06 14.17
C ILE A 42 -0.98 -5.82 15.43
N ASP A 43 -1.26 -5.27 16.61
CA ASP A 43 -0.88 -5.82 17.92
C ASP A 43 -2.05 -6.49 18.67
N ASP A 44 -3.27 -6.27 18.19
CA ASP A 44 -4.51 -6.71 18.81
C ASP A 44 -5.24 -7.82 18.05
N LEU A 45 -4.52 -8.61 17.22
CA LEU A 45 -5.07 -9.80 16.59
C LEU A 45 -5.51 -10.82 17.65
N ARG A 46 -6.80 -11.19 17.65
CA ARG A 46 -7.41 -12.14 18.58
C ARG A 46 -8.28 -13.13 17.82
N TYR A 47 -8.62 -14.23 18.46
CA TYR A 47 -9.53 -15.24 17.92
C TYR A 47 -10.56 -15.70 18.96
N THR A 48 -11.71 -16.14 18.49
CA THR A 48 -12.73 -16.86 19.27
C THR A 48 -13.10 -18.14 18.52
N ILE A 49 -13.41 -19.21 19.26
CA ILE A 49 -13.83 -20.50 18.69
C ILE A 49 -15.25 -20.78 19.15
N SER A 50 -16.11 -21.18 18.23
CA SER A 50 -17.49 -21.62 18.46
C SER A 50 -17.80 -22.90 17.68
N ASP A 51 -19.04 -23.36 17.78
CA ASP A 51 -19.61 -24.45 16.98
C ASP A 51 -19.55 -24.19 15.46
N LYS A 52 -19.51 -22.93 15.05
CA LYS A 52 -19.44 -22.51 13.63
C LYS A 52 -18.02 -22.47 13.06
N GLY A 53 -16.99 -22.56 13.90
CA GLY A 53 -15.59 -22.45 13.50
C GLY A 53 -14.82 -21.44 14.35
N MET A 54 -13.81 -20.80 13.77
CA MET A 54 -13.03 -19.75 14.44
C MET A 54 -13.27 -18.41 13.76
N GLN A 55 -13.48 -17.37 14.57
CA GLN A 55 -13.49 -16.00 14.09
C GLN A 55 -12.22 -15.28 14.57
N LEU A 56 -11.51 -14.66 13.64
CA LEU A 56 -10.41 -13.73 13.91
C LEU A 56 -10.96 -12.31 14.01
N SER A 57 -10.36 -11.47 14.85
CA SER A 57 -10.64 -10.04 14.88
C SER A 57 -9.39 -9.21 15.18
N TRP A 58 -9.31 -8.02 14.57
CA TRP A 58 -8.22 -7.07 14.78
C TRP A 58 -8.67 -5.64 14.46
N SER A 59 -7.94 -4.64 14.96
CA SER A 59 -8.21 -3.23 14.64
C SER A 59 -7.50 -2.76 13.36
N PHE A 60 -8.13 -1.87 12.60
CA PHE A 60 -7.48 -1.19 11.48
C PHE A 60 -6.33 -0.31 11.98
N PRO A 61 -5.11 -0.35 11.43
CA PRO A 61 -4.06 0.60 11.81
C PRO A 61 -4.48 2.05 11.49
N VAL A 62 -4.25 2.97 12.43
CA VAL A 62 -4.64 4.39 12.31
C VAL A 62 -3.43 5.32 12.19
N LYS A 63 -2.23 4.74 12.21
CA LYS A 63 -0.96 5.44 12.05
C LYS A 63 -0.01 4.64 11.18
N THR A 64 0.95 5.35 10.59
CA THR A 64 2.11 4.75 9.93
C THR A 64 3.21 4.44 10.95
N ILE A 65 4.22 3.67 10.53
CA ILE A 65 5.43 3.44 11.33
C ILE A 65 6.18 4.73 11.71
N ARG A 66 5.93 5.84 10.99
CA ARG A 66 6.49 7.18 11.30
C ARG A 66 5.58 8.00 12.21
N GLY A 67 4.46 7.44 12.66
CA GLY A 67 3.50 8.08 13.55
C GLY A 67 2.52 9.04 12.87
N SER A 68 2.62 9.25 11.55
CA SER A 68 1.63 10.02 10.81
C SER A 68 0.28 9.32 10.79
N ARG A 69 -0.81 10.09 10.73
CA ARG A 69 -2.17 9.55 10.67
C ARG A 69 -2.38 8.75 9.39
N LEU A 70 -3.06 7.62 9.51
CA LEU A 70 -3.46 6.75 8.41
C LEU A 70 -4.99 6.70 8.37
N GLU A 71 -5.58 7.24 7.31
CA GLU A 71 -7.04 7.30 7.18
C GLU A 71 -7.61 6.01 6.59
N GLU A 72 -6.86 5.33 5.73
CA GLU A 72 -7.32 4.20 4.94
C GLU A 72 -6.28 3.09 4.88
N VAL A 73 -6.76 1.85 4.81
CA VAL A 73 -5.98 0.66 4.52
C VAL A 73 -6.56 0.06 3.25
N SER A 74 -5.76 -0.18 2.21
CA SER A 74 -6.29 -0.72 0.95
C SER A 74 -6.80 -2.15 1.12
N SER A 75 -6.05 -2.99 1.82
CA SER A 75 -6.40 -4.37 2.10
C SER A 75 -5.60 -4.96 3.26
N PHE A 76 -6.01 -6.14 3.72
CA PHE A 76 -5.21 -6.99 4.57
C PHE A 76 -4.86 -8.29 3.84
N GLU A 77 -3.65 -8.77 4.08
CA GLU A 77 -3.22 -10.11 3.74
C GLU A 77 -3.32 -10.98 4.99
N LEU A 78 -4.23 -11.96 4.95
CA LEU A 78 -4.37 -12.97 5.98
C LEU A 78 -3.62 -14.23 5.57
N TYR A 79 -2.56 -14.54 6.30
CA TYR A 79 -1.78 -15.76 6.14
C TYR A 79 -2.31 -16.83 7.10
N ARG A 80 -2.54 -18.04 6.57
CA ARG A 80 -2.97 -19.23 7.32
C ARG A 80 -1.98 -20.36 7.08
N ALA A 81 -1.61 -21.06 8.15
CA ALA A 81 -0.93 -22.34 8.08
C ALA A 81 -1.66 -23.37 8.95
N GLU A 82 -1.61 -24.63 8.52
CA GLU A 82 -2.24 -25.77 9.17
C GLU A 82 -1.22 -26.89 9.23
N ILE A 83 -0.96 -27.42 10.42
CA ILE A 83 0.06 -28.43 10.66
C ILE A 83 -0.56 -29.54 11.52
N PRO A 84 -0.56 -30.81 11.10
CA PRO A 84 -0.90 -31.93 11.97
C PRO A 84 -0.07 -31.88 13.26
N LEU A 85 -0.66 -32.17 14.42
CA LEU A 85 0.05 -32.10 15.69
C LEU A 85 1.25 -33.06 15.75
N GLU A 86 1.19 -34.19 15.04
CA GLU A 86 2.27 -35.16 14.90
C GLU A 86 3.47 -34.64 14.10
N ASP A 87 3.23 -33.74 13.14
CA ASP A 87 4.25 -33.13 12.29
C ASP A 87 4.79 -31.81 12.88
N TYR A 88 4.17 -31.30 13.95
CA TYR A 88 4.53 -30.01 14.50
C TYR A 88 5.89 -30.05 15.20
N CYS A 89 6.85 -29.27 14.67
CA CYS A 89 8.12 -28.96 15.31
C CYS A 89 8.20 -27.47 15.67
N GLY A 90 8.62 -27.17 16.91
CA GLY A 90 8.64 -25.81 17.44
C GLY A 90 9.69 -24.86 16.83
N THR A 91 10.68 -25.40 16.12
CA THR A 91 11.78 -24.63 15.49
C THR A 91 11.69 -24.58 13.97
N CYS A 92 10.73 -25.27 13.38
CA CYS A 92 10.59 -25.33 11.94
C CYS A 92 9.92 -24.06 11.39
N PRO A 93 10.27 -23.62 10.17
CA PRO A 93 9.56 -22.55 9.49
C PRO A 93 8.07 -22.88 9.34
N ILE A 94 7.19 -21.93 9.67
CA ILE A 94 5.75 -22.12 9.53
C ILE A 94 5.37 -22.05 8.04
N PRO A 95 4.77 -23.11 7.46
CA PRO A 95 4.43 -23.17 6.04
C PRO A 95 3.12 -22.44 5.77
N PHE A 96 3.15 -21.11 5.75
CA PHE A 96 1.98 -20.32 5.36
C PHE A 96 1.60 -20.59 3.90
N ALA A 97 0.31 -20.83 3.65
CA ALA A 97 -0.24 -20.87 2.31
C ALA A 97 -0.27 -19.47 1.68
N GLU A 98 -0.73 -19.39 0.42
CA GLU A 98 -0.97 -18.11 -0.24
C GLU A 98 -1.90 -17.22 0.62
N PRO A 99 -1.57 -15.93 0.78
CA PRO A 99 -2.36 -15.05 1.62
C PRO A 99 -3.74 -14.81 1.02
N ILE A 100 -4.74 -14.81 1.89
CA ILE A 100 -6.11 -14.44 1.54
C ILE A 100 -6.22 -12.93 1.62
N ALA A 101 -6.69 -12.30 0.54
CA ALA A 101 -7.01 -10.89 0.54
C ALA A 101 -8.30 -10.65 1.33
N VAL A 102 -8.23 -9.74 2.29
CA VAL A 102 -9.38 -9.23 3.04
C VAL A 102 -9.50 -7.74 2.74
N ASP A 103 -10.70 -7.30 2.39
CA ASP A 103 -10.92 -5.91 2.02
C ASP A 103 -10.61 -4.94 3.15
N GLY A 104 -10.03 -3.81 2.78
CA GLY A 104 -9.76 -2.70 3.69
C GLY A 104 -10.87 -1.65 3.67
N GLY A 105 -10.46 -0.40 3.49
CA GLY A 105 -11.26 0.81 3.54
C GLY A 105 -10.85 1.72 4.70
N SER A 106 -11.72 2.67 5.01
CA SER A 106 -11.50 3.66 6.06
C SER A 106 -11.20 2.99 7.40
N SER A 107 -10.17 3.50 8.07
CA SER A 107 -9.71 3.01 9.38
C SER A 107 -10.67 3.38 10.51
N TYR A 108 -11.62 4.27 10.24
CA TYR A 108 -12.65 4.72 11.15
C TYR A 108 -14.04 4.54 10.54
N ASP A 109 -15.00 4.22 11.39
CA ASP A 109 -16.44 4.29 11.13
C ASP A 109 -17.01 5.45 11.98
N GLY A 110 -17.07 6.64 11.38
CA GLY A 110 -17.28 7.88 12.11
C GLY A 110 -16.12 8.20 13.05
N GLU A 111 -16.37 8.19 14.36
CA GLU A 111 -15.33 8.43 15.38
C GLU A 111 -14.66 7.15 15.89
N ALA A 112 -15.30 5.99 15.67
CA ALA A 112 -14.82 4.72 16.20
C ALA A 112 -13.77 4.09 15.28
N ARG A 113 -12.66 3.60 15.86
CA ARG A 113 -11.66 2.80 15.13
C ARG A 113 -12.31 1.51 14.63
N ARG A 114 -12.26 1.29 13.32
CA ARG A 114 -12.86 0.12 12.69
C ARG A 114 -12.10 -1.15 13.08
N ARG A 115 -12.84 -2.26 13.20
CA ARG A 115 -12.29 -3.61 13.40
C ARG A 115 -12.64 -4.47 12.19
N ALA A 116 -11.69 -5.30 11.78
CA ALA A 116 -11.91 -6.34 10.79
C ALA A 116 -12.19 -7.66 11.51
N THR A 117 -12.97 -8.51 10.85
CA THR A 117 -13.23 -9.89 11.26
C THR A 117 -12.99 -10.83 10.09
N TYR A 118 -12.61 -12.07 10.39
CA TYR A 118 -12.52 -13.13 9.40
C TYR A 118 -12.98 -14.46 9.99
N ASP A 119 -13.96 -15.10 9.35
CA ASP A 119 -14.47 -16.40 9.75
C ASP A 119 -13.71 -17.51 9.02
N SER A 120 -13.04 -18.36 9.80
CA SER A 120 -12.41 -19.59 9.33
C SER A 120 -13.31 -20.78 9.72
N SER A 121 -14.01 -21.33 8.75
CA SER A 121 -14.73 -22.61 8.92
C SER A 121 -13.75 -23.80 8.83
N LEU A 122 -14.24 -24.99 9.22
CA LEU A 122 -13.56 -26.28 8.98
C LEU A 122 -12.20 -26.47 9.67
N LEU A 123 -12.10 -26.12 10.96
CA LEU A 123 -10.96 -26.53 11.77
C LEU A 123 -10.96 -28.05 11.95
N ARG A 124 -9.82 -28.68 11.68
CA ARG A 124 -9.62 -30.12 11.84
C ARG A 124 -9.10 -30.39 13.25
N ALA A 125 -9.66 -31.43 13.89
CA ALA A 125 -9.12 -31.94 15.12
C ALA A 125 -7.68 -32.45 14.90
N GLY A 126 -6.85 -32.37 15.93
CA GLY A 126 -5.46 -32.85 15.87
C GLY A 126 -4.52 -31.98 15.01
N HIS A 127 -4.89 -30.73 14.72
CA HIS A 127 -4.05 -29.79 13.95
C HIS A 127 -3.75 -28.53 14.76
N LYS A 128 -2.58 -27.95 14.52
CA LYS A 128 -2.18 -26.62 15.00
C LYS A 128 -2.30 -25.62 13.87
N TYR A 129 -2.96 -24.49 14.15
CA TYR A 129 -3.14 -23.40 13.21
C TYR A 129 -2.27 -22.21 13.56
N PHE A 130 -1.72 -21.56 12.52
CA PHE A 130 -1.01 -20.29 12.63
C PHE A 130 -1.68 -19.25 11.76
N PHE A 131 -1.89 -18.06 12.33
CA PHE A 131 -2.45 -16.93 11.63
C PHE A 131 -1.53 -15.72 11.76
N LYS A 132 -1.42 -14.96 10.67
CA LYS A 132 -0.69 -13.69 10.62
C LYS A 132 -1.45 -12.74 9.71
N VAL A 133 -1.64 -11.50 10.14
CA VAL A 133 -2.30 -10.47 9.35
C VAL A 133 -1.29 -9.37 9.04
N ARG A 134 -1.29 -8.90 7.79
CA ARG A 134 -0.50 -7.74 7.35
C ARG A 134 -1.42 -6.75 6.64
N SER A 135 -1.33 -5.47 6.99
CA SER A 135 -2.01 -4.39 6.30
C SER A 135 -1.24 -3.92 5.05
N ARG A 136 -1.97 -3.44 4.05
CA ARG A 136 -1.46 -2.87 2.79
C ARG A 136 -2.07 -1.49 2.54
N THR A 137 -1.30 -0.61 1.91
CA THR A 137 -1.63 0.76 1.51
C THR A 137 -1.03 1.06 0.14
#